data_AF-A0A1C2H8A6-F1
#
_entry.id   AF-A0A1C2H8A6-F1
#
_cell.length_a   1.000
_cell.length_b   1.000
_cell.length_c   1.000
_cell.angle_alpha   90.00
_cell.angle_beta   90.00
_cell.angle_gamma   90.00
#
_symmetry.space_group_name_H-M   'P 1'
#
loop_
_entity.id
_entity.type
_entity.pdbx_description
1 polymer ?
#
loop_
_entity_poly.entity_id
_entity_poly.type
_entity_poly.pdbx_seq_one_letter_code
_entity_poly.pdbx_strand_id
1 'polypeptide(L)'
;MAATLHRNEPVLPNWVVWGLGPGAIVTVIGLFYLVWNNQFAAPAAYLFNTPTQEVEAGYCLAAFQQVQTGVSGAGNFISEGQQFWIKRLGSFDSDFSKSAVSGRAALGRDLQKIQGREREWIREVVVQCGDKSLNYGAKYSSFD
;
A
#
# COMPACT_ATOMS: atom_id res chain seq x y z
N MET A 1 12.46 -63.61 23.47
CA MET A 1 13.65 -63.08 22.76
C MET A 1 13.31 -61.68 22.30
N ALA A 2 13.75 -60.66 23.04
CA ALA A 2 13.51 -59.26 22.71
C ALA A 2 14.79 -58.68 22.09
N ALA A 3 14.75 -58.34 20.81
CA ALA A 3 15.85 -57.67 20.13
C ALA A 3 15.82 -56.17 20.47
N THR A 4 16.77 -55.74 21.29
CA THR A 4 17.01 -54.31 21.55
C THR A 4 17.65 -53.67 20.31
N LEU A 5 16.86 -52.90 19.56
CA LEU A 5 17.35 -52.02 18.50
C LEU A 5 18.22 -50.93 19.14
N HIS A 6 19.54 -51.05 19.00
CA HIS A 6 20.47 -49.96 19.25
C HIS A 6 20.16 -48.83 18.26
N ARG A 7 19.46 -47.80 18.72
CA ARG A 7 19.28 -46.55 17.96
C ARG A 7 20.64 -45.86 17.90
N ASN A 8 21.34 -46.00 16.78
CA ASN A 8 22.50 -45.17 16.46
C ASN A 8 21.99 -43.73 16.26
N GLU A 9 22.04 -42.92 17.31
CA GLU A 9 21.78 -41.50 17.20
C GLU A 9 22.96 -40.88 16.44
N PRO A 10 22.75 -40.30 15.23
CA PRO A 10 23.83 -39.65 14.52
C PRO A 10 24.24 -38.42 15.34
N VAL A 11 25.35 -38.55 16.06
CA VAL A 11 25.97 -37.45 16.80
C VAL A 11 26.44 -36.44 15.76
N LEU A 12 25.65 -35.38 15.58
CA LEU A 12 25.95 -34.31 14.64
C LEU A 12 27.32 -33.72 15.00
N PRO A 13 28.26 -33.62 14.05
CA PRO A 13 29.60 -33.12 14.32
C PRO A 13 29.53 -31.70 14.91
N ASN A 14 30.34 -31.40 15.93
CA ASN A 14 30.36 -30.08 16.57
C ASN A 14 30.57 -28.94 15.55
N TRP A 15 31.34 -29.15 14.47
CA TRP A 15 31.53 -28.16 13.42
C TRP A 15 30.25 -27.84 12.63
N VAL A 16 29.30 -28.77 12.53
CA VAL A 16 27.98 -28.55 11.92
C VAL A 16 27.13 -27.68 12.85
N VAL A 17 27.14 -27.96 14.15
CA VAL A 17 26.40 -27.17 15.15
C VAL A 17 26.96 -25.73 15.23
N TRP A 18 28.28 -25.58 15.24
CA TRP A 18 28.97 -24.29 15.30
C TRP A 18 29.06 -23.56 13.95
N GLY A 19 28.86 -24.24 12.82
CA GLY A 19 28.86 -23.60 11.49
C GLY A 19 27.46 -23.19 11.02
N LEU A 20 26.47 -24.06 11.22
CA LEU A 20 25.11 -23.88 10.70
C LEU A 20 24.29 -22.93 11.59
N GLY A 21 24.51 -22.95 12.90
CA GLY A 21 23.85 -22.06 13.86
C GLY A 21 24.16 -20.56 13.60
N PRO A 22 25.43 -20.14 13.63
CA PRO A 22 25.80 -18.75 13.38
C PRO A 22 25.47 -18.30 11.94
N GLY A 23 25.65 -19.18 10.95
CA GLY A 23 25.29 -18.90 9.56
C GLY A 23 23.80 -18.61 9.38
N ALA A 24 22.92 -19.39 10.04
CA ALA A 24 21.49 -19.14 10.04
C ALA A 24 21.15 -17.79 10.71
N ILE A 25 21.80 -17.45 11.82
CA ILE A 25 21.58 -16.18 12.51
C ILE A 25 21.98 -14.99 11.63
N VAL A 26 23.17 -15.03 11.02
CA VAL A 26 23.63 -13.97 10.10
C VAL A 26 22.70 -13.86 8.90
N THR A 27 22.20 -14.98 8.37
CA THR A 27 21.24 -14.99 7.26
C THR A 27 19.92 -14.33 7.66
N VAL A 28 19.38 -14.65 8.84
CA VAL A 28 18.14 -14.06 9.36
C VAL A 28 18.32 -12.57 9.61
N ILE A 29 19.44 -12.15 10.22
CA ILE A 29 19.74 -10.72 10.44
C ILE A 29 19.89 -9.98 9.11
N GLY A 30 20.56 -10.58 8.13
CA GLY A 30 20.73 -9.99 6.79
C GLY A 30 19.41 -9.86 6.04
N LEU A 31 18.56 -10.89 6.09
CA LEU A 31 17.21 -10.86 5.52
C LEU A 31 16.33 -9.83 6.23
N PHE A 32 16.39 -9.77 7.57
CA PHE A 32 15.68 -8.76 8.34
C PHE A 32 16.16 -7.35 7.96
N TYR A 33 17.46 -7.13 7.83
CA TYR A 33 18.03 -5.84 7.42
C TYR A 33 17.60 -5.45 6.00
N LEU A 34 17.60 -6.39 5.05
CA LEU A 34 17.12 -6.15 3.68
C LEU A 34 15.62 -5.85 3.64
N VAL A 35 14.80 -6.61 4.39
CA VAL A 35 13.37 -6.35 4.50
C VAL A 35 13.13 -5.01 5.18
N TRP A 36 13.87 -4.69 6.23
CA TRP A 36 13.79 -3.41 6.93
C TRP A 36 14.11 -2.26 5.99
N ASN A 37 15.20 -2.35 5.24
CA ASN A 37 15.60 -1.32 4.29
C ASN A 37 14.62 -1.23 3.10
N ASN A 38 14.10 -2.35 2.60
CA ASN A 38 13.16 -2.33 1.47
C ASN A 38 11.72 -1.93 1.86
N GLN A 39 11.25 -2.23 3.06
CA GLN A 39 9.88 -1.93 3.47
C GLN A 39 9.76 -0.61 4.25
N PHE A 40 10.78 -0.23 5.03
CA PHE A 40 10.76 1.01 5.81
C PHE A 40 11.61 2.13 5.20
N ALA A 41 12.62 1.82 4.37
CA ALA A 41 13.43 2.83 3.68
C ALA A 41 13.13 2.97 2.18
N ALA A 42 12.23 2.15 1.61
CA ALA A 42 11.59 2.55 0.37
C ALA A 42 10.77 3.82 0.67
N PRO A 43 11.08 4.96 0.01
CA PRO A 43 10.23 6.14 0.15
C PRO A 43 8.82 5.68 -0.18
N ALA A 44 7.87 5.93 0.72
CA ALA A 44 6.48 5.52 0.55
C ALA A 44 6.07 5.92 -0.86
N ALA A 45 6.07 4.95 -1.79
CA ALA A 45 5.80 5.25 -3.18
C ALA A 45 4.40 5.85 -3.18
N TYR A 46 4.28 7.06 -3.70
CA TYR A 46 2.97 7.68 -3.84
C TYR A 46 2.10 6.72 -4.64
N LEU A 47 0.83 6.59 -4.23
CA LEU A 47 -0.07 5.60 -4.81
C LEU A 47 -0.03 5.70 -6.35
N PHE A 48 0.04 4.54 -7.02
CA PHE A 48 0.04 4.45 -8.49
C PHE A 48 1.21 5.16 -9.19
N ASN A 49 2.39 5.24 -8.56
CA ASN A 49 3.59 5.87 -9.11
C ASN A 49 3.41 7.37 -9.44
N THR A 50 2.58 8.08 -8.69
CA THR A 50 2.46 9.53 -8.87
C THR A 50 3.76 10.23 -8.44
N PRO A 51 4.16 11.33 -9.10
CA PRO A 51 5.45 11.99 -8.82
C PRO A 51 5.48 12.77 -7.50
N THR A 52 4.33 13.25 -7.01
CA THR A 52 4.22 14.05 -5.79
C THR A 52 2.94 13.73 -5.01
N GLN A 53 2.87 14.14 -3.74
CA GLN A 53 1.67 14.04 -2.91
C GLN A 53 0.49 14.84 -3.46
N GLU A 54 0.75 15.95 -4.16
CA GLU A 54 -0.32 16.77 -4.72
C GLU A 54 -0.96 16.06 -5.93
N VAL A 55 -0.13 15.41 -6.76
CA VAL A 55 -0.62 14.59 -7.87
C VAL A 55 -1.35 13.36 -7.35
N GLU A 56 -0.88 12.73 -6.27
CA GLU A 56 -1.58 11.64 -5.59
C GLU A 56 -2.98 12.07 -5.11
N ALA A 57 -3.06 13.21 -4.42
CA ALA A 57 -4.33 13.73 -3.95
C ALA A 57 -5.29 14.05 -5.11
N GLY A 58 -4.78 14.60 -6.21
CA GLY A 58 -5.55 14.80 -7.44
C GLY A 58 -6.02 13.49 -8.09
N TYR A 59 -5.18 12.45 -8.08
CA TYR A 59 -5.50 11.12 -8.59
C TYR A 59 -6.62 10.46 -7.78
N CYS A 60 -6.46 10.43 -6.45
CA CYS A 60 -7.45 9.86 -5.55
C CYS A 60 -8.77 10.63 -5.64
N LEU A 61 -8.74 11.97 -5.66
CA LEU A 61 -9.94 12.77 -5.88
C LEU A 61 -10.65 12.39 -7.19
N ALA A 62 -9.91 12.23 -8.28
CA ALA A 62 -10.46 11.83 -9.56
C ALA A 62 -11.10 10.44 -9.51
N ALA A 63 -10.49 9.48 -8.82
CA ALA A 63 -11.02 8.13 -8.66
C ALA A 63 -12.35 8.14 -7.88
N PHE A 64 -12.39 8.84 -6.74
CA PHE A 64 -13.62 9.01 -5.96
C PHE A 64 -14.72 9.75 -6.76
N GLN A 65 -14.36 10.66 -7.68
CA GLN A 65 -15.32 11.32 -8.58
C GLN A 65 -15.89 10.37 -9.63
N GLN A 66 -15.13 9.38 -10.09
CA GLN A 66 -15.62 8.39 -11.06
C GLN A 66 -16.56 7.34 -10.44
N VAL A 67 -16.44 7.06 -9.14
CA VAL A 67 -17.33 6.12 -8.43
C VAL A 67 -18.65 6.74 -8.02
N GLN A 68 -18.84 8.05 -8.20
CA GLN A 68 -20.01 8.76 -7.69
C GLN A 68 -21.32 8.18 -8.24
N THR A 69 -21.91 7.29 -7.44
CA THR A 69 -23.30 6.85 -7.54
C THR A 69 -24.14 7.97 -6.92
N GLY A 70 -25.34 8.22 -7.42
CA GLY A 70 -26.19 9.37 -7.03
C GLY A 70 -26.61 9.46 -5.55
N VAL A 71 -25.96 8.74 -4.64
CA VAL A 71 -26.14 8.79 -3.18
C VAL A 71 -25.19 9.84 -2.60
N SER A 72 -25.60 11.11 -2.66
CA SER A 72 -24.94 12.23 -1.97
C SER A 72 -25.53 12.41 -0.57
N GLY A 73 -24.75 12.15 0.47
CA GLY A 73 -25.12 12.36 1.88
C GLY A 73 -23.91 12.32 2.81
N ALA A 74 -24.02 12.94 3.98
CA ALA A 74 -23.08 12.76 5.08
C ALA A 74 -23.17 11.30 5.60
N GLY A 75 -22.04 10.67 5.97
CA GLY A 75 -22.00 9.26 6.36
C GLY A 75 -21.71 8.26 5.24
N ASN A 76 -21.47 8.72 4.00
CA ASN A 76 -21.03 7.87 2.89
C ASN A 76 -19.51 7.97 2.72
N PHE A 77 -18.82 6.84 2.78
CA PHE A 77 -17.37 6.73 2.56
C PHE A 77 -16.90 7.45 1.29
N ILE A 78 -17.68 7.39 0.20
CA ILE A 78 -17.33 8.02 -1.07
C ILE A 78 -17.36 9.55 -0.96
N SER A 79 -18.38 10.13 -0.32
CA SER A 79 -18.49 11.60 -0.17
C SER A 79 -17.46 12.14 0.83
N GLU A 80 -17.23 11.42 1.94
CA GLU A 80 -16.22 11.76 2.93
C GLU A 80 -14.81 11.69 2.34
N GLY A 81 -14.54 10.66 1.52
CA GLY A 81 -13.26 10.50 0.82
C GLY A 81 -13.02 11.64 -0.17
N GLN A 82 -14.03 12.02 -0.96
CA GLN A 82 -13.91 13.19 -1.84
C GLN A 82 -13.58 14.46 -1.06
N GLN A 83 -14.30 14.74 0.03
CA GLN A 83 -14.07 15.95 0.83
C GLN A 83 -12.67 15.98 1.43
N PHE A 84 -12.19 14.84 1.95
CA PHE A 84 -10.83 14.72 2.46
C PHE A 84 -9.80 15.04 1.38
N TRP A 85 -9.90 14.41 0.20
CA TRP A 85 -8.93 14.60 -0.87
C TRP A 85 -8.98 16.00 -1.48
N ILE A 86 -10.16 16.64 -1.57
CA ILE A 86 -10.29 18.06 -1.94
C ILE A 86 -9.57 18.94 -0.92
N LYS A 87 -9.84 18.74 0.37
CA LYS A 87 -9.23 19.54 1.44
C LYS A 87 -7.72 19.37 1.48
N ARG A 88 -7.23 18.14 1.31
CA ARG A 88 -5.80 17.82 1.27
C ARG A 88 -5.15 18.46 0.05
N LEU A 89 -5.75 18.35 -1.13
CA LEU A 89 -5.24 19.01 -2.34
C LEU A 89 -5.18 20.53 -2.18
N GLY A 90 -6.17 21.14 -1.52
CA GLY A 90 -6.20 22.57 -1.20
C GLY A 90 -5.27 22.99 -0.06
N SER A 91 -4.68 22.04 0.68
CA SER A 91 -3.73 22.33 1.76
C SER A 91 -2.27 22.45 1.28
N PHE A 92 -2.00 22.09 0.02
CA PHE A 92 -0.67 22.25 -0.56
C PHE A 92 -0.51 23.66 -1.16
N ASP A 93 0.68 24.25 -1.02
CA ASP A 93 1.02 25.55 -1.60
C ASP A 93 1.15 25.53 -3.14
N SER A 94 1.15 24.33 -3.74
CA SER A 94 1.17 24.15 -5.19
C SER A 94 -0.14 24.61 -5.86
N ASP A 95 -0.09 24.94 -7.15
CA ASP A 95 -1.29 25.25 -7.93
C ASP A 95 -2.27 24.06 -7.93
N PHE A 96 -3.34 24.19 -7.14
CA PHE A 96 -4.42 23.22 -7.00
C PHE A 96 -4.91 22.68 -8.35
N SER A 97 -5.05 23.57 -9.35
CA SER A 97 -5.57 23.21 -10.67
C SER A 97 -4.59 22.32 -11.42
N LYS A 98 -3.30 22.65 -11.35
CA LYS A 98 -2.24 21.87 -11.99
C LYS A 98 -2.13 20.47 -11.38
N SER A 99 -2.19 20.38 -10.06
CA SER A 99 -2.15 19.12 -9.31
C SER A 99 -3.40 18.25 -9.56
N ALA A 100 -4.58 18.86 -9.61
CA ALA A 100 -5.83 18.18 -9.98
C ALA A 100 -5.80 17.64 -11.42
N VAL A 101 -5.34 18.45 -12.38
CA VAL A 101 -5.27 18.05 -13.80
C VAL A 101 -4.25 16.94 -14.02
N SER A 102 -3.08 17.05 -13.42
CA SER A 102 -2.03 16.02 -13.52
C SER A 102 -2.46 14.69 -12.88
N GLY A 103 -3.15 14.74 -11.73
CA GLY A 103 -3.73 13.56 -11.08
C GLY A 103 -4.79 12.88 -11.94
N ARG A 104 -5.72 13.66 -12.52
CA ARG A 104 -6.72 13.13 -13.49
C ARG A 104 -6.07 12.53 -14.72
N ALA A 105 -5.03 13.16 -15.25
CA ALA A 105 -4.32 12.65 -16.42
C ALA A 105 -3.59 11.33 -16.10
N ALA A 106 -3.04 11.19 -14.89
CA ALA A 106 -2.45 9.93 -14.43
C ALA A 106 -3.51 8.82 -14.33
N LEU A 107 -4.67 9.09 -13.73
CA LEU A 107 -5.77 8.13 -13.67
C LEU A 107 -6.23 7.71 -15.08
N GLY A 108 -6.38 8.68 -16.00
CA GLY A 108 -6.76 8.40 -17.38
C GLY A 108 -5.75 7.48 -18.09
N ARG A 109 -4.44 7.68 -17.89
CA ARG A 109 -3.40 6.80 -18.44
C ARG A 109 -3.49 5.39 -17.89
N ASP A 110 -3.79 5.22 -16.60
CA ASP A 110 -3.90 3.89 -16.00
C ASP A 110 -5.15 3.15 -16.47
N LEU A 111 -6.27 3.85 -16.59
CA LEU A 111 -7.50 3.28 -17.15
C LEU A 111 -7.31 2.78 -18.58
N GLN A 112 -6.57 3.55 -19.41
CA GLN A 112 -6.26 3.15 -20.79
C GLN A 112 -5.43 1.87 -20.88
N LYS A 113 -4.62 1.54 -19.86
CA LYS A 113 -3.81 0.30 -19.83
C LYS A 113 -4.64 -0.93 -19.47
N ILE A 114 -5.79 -0.75 -18.81
CA ILE A 114 -6.51 -1.84 -18.15
C ILE A 114 -7.68 -2.39 -18.99
N GLN A 115 -8.00 -1.73 -20.11
CA GLN A 115 -8.91 -2.13 -21.19
C GLN A 115 -9.96 -3.20 -20.80
N GLY A 116 -11.15 -2.75 -20.42
CA GLY A 116 -12.31 -3.60 -20.15
C GLY A 116 -12.51 -4.02 -18.68
N ARG A 117 -11.62 -3.59 -17.77
CA ARG A 117 -11.78 -3.78 -16.31
C ARG A 117 -11.73 -2.46 -15.54
N GLU A 118 -12.15 -1.38 -16.18
CA GLU A 118 -12.05 -0.02 -15.63
C GLU A 118 -12.86 0.08 -14.33
N ARG A 119 -14.04 -0.53 -14.27
CA ARG A 119 -14.91 -0.45 -13.08
C ARG A 119 -14.32 -1.17 -11.87
N GLU A 120 -13.77 -2.36 -12.07
CA GLU A 120 -13.11 -3.13 -11.01
C GLU A 120 -11.86 -2.38 -10.53
N TRP A 121 -11.06 -1.87 -11.46
CA TRP A 121 -9.87 -1.08 -11.14
C TRP A 121 -10.21 0.17 -10.34
N ILE A 122 -11.21 0.95 -10.77
CA ILE A 122 -11.61 2.17 -10.07
C ILE A 122 -12.07 1.84 -8.63
N ARG A 123 -12.80 0.73 -8.43
CA ARG A 123 -13.19 0.30 -7.07
C ARG A 123 -11.97 -0.01 -6.21
N GLU A 124 -11.00 -0.73 -6.77
CA GLU A 124 -9.75 -1.05 -6.08
C GLU A 124 -8.95 0.22 -5.72
N VAL A 125 -8.82 1.14 -6.68
CA VAL A 125 -8.17 2.44 -6.47
C VAL A 125 -8.82 3.22 -5.35
N VAL A 126 -10.16 3.28 -5.32
CA VAL A 126 -10.90 4.00 -4.28
C VAL A 126 -10.67 3.40 -2.89
N VAL A 127 -10.61 2.07 -2.77
CA VAL A 127 -10.28 1.41 -1.50
C VAL A 127 -8.85 1.74 -1.07
N GLN A 128 -7.87 1.67 -1.99
CA GLN A 128 -6.48 2.00 -1.68
C GLN A 128 -6.30 3.47 -1.28
N CYS A 129 -6.96 4.40 -1.99
CA CYS A 129 -6.99 5.80 -1.62
C CYS A 129 -7.71 6.03 -0.28
N GLY A 130 -8.73 5.25 0.04
CA GLY A 130 -9.38 5.26 1.36
C GLY A 130 -8.40 4.90 2.47
N ASP A 131 -7.73 3.74 2.34
CA ASP A 131 -6.75 3.27 3.33
C ASP A 131 -5.59 4.26 3.50
N LYS A 132 -5.09 4.81 2.40
CA LYS A 132 -4.04 5.83 2.45
C LYS A 132 -4.48 7.11 3.14
N SER A 133 -5.72 7.52 2.98
CA SER A 133 -6.23 8.71 3.67
C SER A 133 -6.27 8.52 5.20
N LEU A 134 -6.52 7.30 5.69
CA LEU A 134 -6.43 6.97 7.13
C LEU A 134 -5.01 7.19 7.64
N ASN A 135 -4.01 6.75 6.88
CA ASN A 135 -2.60 7.02 7.19
C ASN A 135 -2.26 8.52 7.17
N TYR A 136 -3.02 9.32 6.43
CA TYR A 136 -2.94 10.78 6.42
C TYR A 136 -3.84 11.47 7.45
N GLY A 137 -4.49 10.71 8.35
CA GLY A 137 -5.30 11.24 9.44
C GLY A 137 -6.76 11.54 9.09
N ALA A 138 -7.28 10.97 8.00
CA ALA A 138 -8.72 11.02 7.72
C ALA A 138 -9.52 10.35 8.85
N LYS A 139 -10.64 10.97 9.23
CA LYS A 139 -11.66 10.37 10.09
C LYS A 139 -12.94 10.28 9.31
N TYR A 140 -13.42 9.06 9.13
CA TYR A 140 -14.62 8.76 8.38
C TYR A 140 -15.74 8.46 9.36
N SER A 141 -16.82 9.23 9.32
CA SER A 141 -18.00 8.95 10.16
C SER A 141 -18.70 7.66 9.71
N SER A 142 -18.45 7.23 8.48
CA SER A 142 -18.89 5.94 7.94
C SER A 142 -18.27 4.72 8.62
N PHE A 143 -17.22 4.87 9.43
CA PHE A 143 -16.57 3.79 10.17
C PHE A 143 -16.69 3.91 11.71
N ASP A 144 -17.36 4.96 12.21
CA ASP A 144 -17.69 5.15 13.63
C ASP A 144 -19.09 4.59 13.94
#